data_AF-A0A842NES6-F1
#
_entry.id   AF-A0A842NES6-F1
#
_cell.length_a   1.000
_cell.length_b   1.000
_cell.length_c   1.000
_cell.angle_alpha   90.00
_cell.angle_beta   90.00
_cell.angle_gamma   90.00
#
_symmetry.space_group_name_H-M   'P 1'
#
loop_
_entity.id
_entity.type
_entity.pdbx_description
1 polymer ?
#
loop_
_entity_poly.entity_id
_entity_poly.type
_entity_poly.pdbx_seq_one_letter_code
_entity_poly.pdbx_strand_id
1 'polypeptide(L)'
;MKNKFELTTPVLYLVFNRPGYVKKTFPEIRKAKPMQLFIGADGPRNSEEKKKTDAVRKYILENIDWKCDVKTLFRKENLGCKHAVSGAINWFFKNVEQGIILEDDCLPDQSFFRFCQELLAKYENSKQVMQINGTNFSRSYFS
;
A
#
# COMPACT_ATOMS: atom_id res chain seq x y z
N MET A 1 14.73 8.80 26.41
CA MET A 1 14.92 8.54 24.96
C MET A 1 13.54 8.40 24.34
N LYS A 2 13.16 9.21 23.35
CA LYS A 2 11.86 9.06 22.68
C LYS A 2 11.92 7.78 21.85
N ASN A 3 11.03 6.81 22.11
CA ASN A 3 10.89 5.64 21.25
C ASN A 3 10.61 6.13 19.83
N LYS A 4 11.53 5.84 18.90
CA LYS A 4 11.35 6.15 17.48
C LYS A 4 10.27 5.22 16.94
N PHE A 5 9.30 5.76 16.21
CA PHE A 5 8.27 4.96 15.56
C PHE A 5 8.89 4.00 14.56
N GLU A 6 8.51 2.73 14.63
CA GLU A 6 8.82 1.72 13.62
C GLU A 6 7.51 1.10 13.14
N LEU A 7 7.33 1.05 11.82
CA LEU A 7 6.15 0.48 11.18
C LEU A 7 6.37 -1.03 10.99
N THR A 8 5.90 -1.81 11.96
CA THR A 8 5.95 -3.28 11.95
C THR A 8 4.77 -3.89 11.21
N THR A 9 3.65 -3.16 11.09
CA THR A 9 2.49 -3.58 10.30
C THR A 9 2.85 -3.67 8.81
N PRO A 10 2.63 -4.82 8.14
CA PRO A 10 2.88 -4.97 6.71
C PRO A 10 2.04 -4.02 5.86
N VAL A 11 2.62 -3.52 4.77
CA VAL A 11 1.94 -2.63 3.81
C VAL A 11 1.80 -3.32 2.46
N LEU A 12 0.59 -3.37 1.92
CA LEU A 12 0.31 -3.70 0.52
C LEU A 12 0.12 -2.41 -0.28
N TYR A 13 0.95 -2.22 -1.29
CA TYR A 13 0.86 -1.12 -2.24
C TYR A 13 0.41 -1.64 -3.60
N LEU A 14 -0.78 -1.22 -4.03
CA LEU A 14 -1.43 -1.60 -5.27
C LEU A 14 -1.18 -0.53 -6.32
N VAL A 15 -0.56 -0.92 -7.43
CA VAL A 15 -0.14 0.01 -8.48
C VAL A 15 -0.48 -0.50 -9.87
N PHE A 16 -0.57 0.41 -10.84
CA PHE A 16 -0.68 0.02 -12.24
C PHE A 16 0.28 0.81 -13.15
N ASN A 17 -0.23 1.75 -13.95
CA ASN A 17 0.48 2.42 -15.02
C ASN A 17 0.52 3.95 -14.86
N ARG A 18 0.38 4.44 -13.61
CA ARG A 18 0.27 5.86 -13.26
C ARG A 18 1.57 6.40 -12.61
N PRO A 19 2.67 6.58 -13.36
CA PRO A 19 3.95 6.99 -12.80
C PRO A 19 3.89 8.34 -12.08
N GLY A 20 3.04 9.28 -12.51
CA GLY A 20 2.87 10.58 -11.85
C GLY A 20 2.26 10.47 -10.45
N TYR A 21 1.35 9.52 -10.23
CA TYR A 21 0.75 9.26 -8.92
C TYR A 21 1.72 8.53 -8.01
N VAL A 22 2.37 7.47 -8.51
CA VAL A 22 3.38 6.71 -7.77
C VAL A 22 4.53 7.59 -7.29
N LYS A 23 4.98 8.56 -8.12
CA LYS A 23 6.00 9.55 -7.72
C LYS A 23 5.58 10.45 -6.57
N LYS A 24 4.29 10.55 -6.25
CA LYS A 24 3.76 11.31 -5.12
C LYS A 24 3.48 10.41 -3.92
N THR A 25 2.91 9.22 -4.13
CA THR A 25 2.43 8.35 -3.05
C THR A 25 3.52 7.44 -2.49
N PHE A 26 4.41 6.90 -3.33
CA PHE A 26 5.51 6.04 -2.87
C PHE A 26 6.51 6.73 -1.92
N PRO A 27 6.90 8.01 -2.11
CA PRO A 27 7.74 8.72 -1.15
C PRO A 27 7.18 8.72 0.28
N GLU A 28 5.87 8.74 0.47
CA GLU A 28 5.26 8.69 1.81
C GLU A 28 5.41 7.30 2.45
N ILE A 29 5.28 6.23 1.66
CA ILE A 29 5.58 4.86 2.10
C ILE A 29 7.08 4.72 2.44
N ARG A 30 7.97 5.28 1.61
CA ARG A 30 9.42 5.30 1.86
C ARG A 30 9.79 6.07 3.13
N LYS A 31 9.10 7.16 3.46
CA LYS A 31 9.29 7.88 4.74
C LYS A 31 8.84 7.04 5.94
N ALA A 32 7.73 6.30 5.79
CA ALA A 32 7.19 5.44 6.84
C ALA A 32 8.04 4.17 7.09
N LYS A 33 8.83 3.75 6.10
CA LYS A 33 9.80 2.63 6.19
C LYS A 33 9.18 1.35 6.76
N PRO A 34 8.12 0.79 6.16
CA PRO A 34 7.55 -0.48 6.62
C PRO A 34 8.60 -1.58 6.61
N MET A 35 8.61 -2.41 7.65
CA MET A 35 9.51 -3.57 7.71
C MET A 35 9.20 -4.61 6.63
N GLN A 36 7.94 -4.69 6.20
CA GLN A 36 7.50 -5.58 5.13
C GLN A 36 6.61 -4.81 4.14
N LEU A 37 6.99 -4.86 2.86
CA LEU A 37 6.28 -4.18 1.77
C LEU A 37 5.91 -5.18 0.68
N PHE A 38 4.60 -5.28 0.44
CA PHE A 38 4.04 -6.03 -0.67
C PHE A 38 3.69 -5.07 -1.79
N ILE A 39 4.08 -5.40 -3.02
CA ILE A 39 3.80 -4.59 -4.20
C ILE A 39 2.97 -5.42 -5.17
N GLY A 40 1.68 -5.11 -5.27
CA GLY A 40 0.79 -5.71 -6.26
C GLY A 40 0.70 -4.81 -7.50
N ALA A 41 1.15 -5.30 -8.65
CA ALA A 41 1.07 -4.55 -9.90
C ALA A 41 0.34 -5.35 -10.98
N ASP A 42 -0.75 -4.79 -11.50
CA ASP A 42 -1.47 -5.41 -12.63
C ASP A 42 -0.60 -5.37 -13.91
N GLY A 43 -0.93 -6.22 -14.88
CA GLY A 43 -0.21 -6.29 -16.15
C GLY A 43 -0.70 -5.24 -17.15
N PRO A 44 0.13 -4.82 -18.11
CA PRO A 44 -0.28 -3.87 -19.14
C PRO A 44 -1.32 -4.47 -20.08
N ARG A 45 -2.17 -3.63 -20.68
CA ARG A 45 -3.14 -4.06 -21.71
C ARG A 45 -2.56 -4.05 -23.11
N ASN A 46 -1.49 -3.27 -23.33
CA ASN A 46 -0.83 -3.12 -24.61
C ASN A 46 0.65 -2.71 -24.43
N SER A 47 1.39 -2.60 -25.53
CA SER A 47 2.82 -2.26 -25.53
C SER A 47 3.13 -0.83 -25.05
N GLU A 48 2.20 0.10 -25.21
CA GLU A 48 2.35 1.48 -24.72
C GLU A 48 2.26 1.52 -23.19
N GLU A 49 1.24 0.87 -22.63
CA GLU A 49 1.07 0.74 -21.17
C GLU A 49 2.21 -0.05 -20.55
N LYS A 50 2.80 -1.02 -21.27
CA LYS A 50 3.95 -1.79 -20.79
C LYS A 50 5.10 -0.89 -20.37
N LYS A 51 5.40 0.16 -21.14
CA LYS A 51 6.45 1.13 -20.79
C LYS A 51 6.12 1.84 -19.46
N LYS A 52 4.85 2.20 -19.24
CA LYS A 52 4.39 2.88 -18.03
C LYS A 52 4.39 1.95 -16.82
N THR A 53 3.90 0.71 -16.95
CA THR A 53 3.93 -0.29 -15.86
C THR A 53 5.36 -0.65 -15.47
N ASP A 54 6.26 -0.82 -16.45
CA ASP A 54 7.66 -1.13 -16.19
C ASP A 54 8.36 0.04 -15.49
N ALA A 55 8.07 1.29 -15.90
CA ALA A 55 8.58 2.48 -15.25
C ALA A 55 8.09 2.60 -13.79
N VAL A 56 6.81 2.30 -13.51
CA VAL A 56 6.27 2.27 -12.14
C VAL A 56 6.98 1.23 -11.27
N ARG A 57 7.06 -0.02 -11.75
CA ARG A 57 7.71 -1.13 -11.03
C ARG A 57 9.17 -0.81 -10.74
N LYS A 58 9.90 -0.35 -11.75
CA LYS A 58 11.31 0.06 -11.64
C LYS A 58 11.49 1.18 -10.63
N TYR A 59 10.71 2.26 -10.74
CA TYR A 59 10.81 3.40 -9.84
C TYR A 59 10.64 3.00 -8.37
N ILE A 60 9.63 2.16 -8.07
CA ILE A 60 9.39 1.68 -6.71
C ILE A 60 10.60 0.91 -6.20
N LEU A 61 11.04 -0.12 -6.95
CA LEU A 61 12.13 -1.00 -6.52
C LEU A 61 13.46 -0.25 -6.33
N GLU A 62 13.79 0.69 -7.21
CA GLU A 62 15.02 1.49 -7.12
C GLU A 62 15.03 2.49 -5.96
N ASN A 63 13.85 2.80 -5.39
CA ASN A 63 13.73 3.76 -4.29
C ASN A 63 13.49 3.09 -2.93
N ILE A 64 13.63 1.76 -2.84
CA ILE A 64 13.65 1.05 -1.55
C ILE A 64 15.08 1.07 -1.01
N ASP A 65 15.36 1.99 -0.11
CA ASP A 65 16.68 2.27 0.45
C ASP A 65 16.77 2.03 1.97
N TRP A 66 15.86 1.22 2.51
CA TRP A 66 15.84 0.81 3.92
C TRP A 66 15.73 -0.72 4.03
N LYS A 67 16.01 -1.25 5.24
CA LYS A 67 15.82 -2.67 5.52
C LYS A 67 14.33 -3.01 5.43
N CYS A 68 13.94 -3.70 4.37
CA CYS A 68 12.55 -4.04 4.05
C CYS A 68 12.49 -5.45 3.46
N ASP A 69 11.60 -6.30 3.98
CA ASP A 69 11.19 -7.54 3.33
C ASP A 69 10.20 -7.22 2.21
N VAL A 70 10.67 -7.28 0.97
CA VAL A 70 9.88 -6.89 -0.22
C VAL A 70 9.34 -8.13 -0.91
N LYS A 71 8.02 -8.17 -1.10
CA LYS A 71 7.32 -9.22 -1.86
C LYS A 71 6.57 -8.60 -3.03
N THR A 72 6.72 -9.17 -4.23
CA THR A 72 6.11 -8.62 -5.44
C THR A 72 5.12 -9.58 -6.07
N LEU A 73 3.97 -9.07 -6.49
CA LEU A 73 3.02 -9.74 -7.37
C LEU A 73 2.87 -8.92 -8.65
N PHE A 74 3.75 -9.16 -9.62
CA PHE A 74 3.72 -8.49 -10.92
C PHE A 74 3.05 -9.36 -11.97
N ARG A 75 1.90 -8.91 -12.47
CA ARG A 75 1.15 -9.65 -13.48
C ARG A 75 1.70 -9.36 -14.87
N LYS A 76 1.68 -10.40 -15.72
CA LYS A 76 2.05 -10.29 -17.14
C LYS A 76 0.93 -9.66 -17.98
N GLU A 77 -0.32 -9.97 -17.62
CA GLU A 77 -1.52 -9.52 -18.33
C GLU A 77 -2.41 -8.69 -17.41
N ASN A 78 -3.19 -7.79 -18.00
CA ASN A 78 -4.16 -6.98 -17.27
C ASN A 78 -5.36 -7.84 -16.87
N LEU A 79 -5.60 -8.01 -15.57
CA LEU A 79 -6.80 -8.69 -15.08
C LEU A 79 -7.93 -7.71 -14.71
N GLY A 80 -7.67 -6.41 -14.81
CA GLY A 80 -8.62 -5.34 -14.52
C GLY A 80 -8.77 -5.11 -13.03
N CYS A 81 -9.23 -3.90 -12.65
CA CYS A 81 -9.24 -3.42 -11.26
C CYS A 81 -9.85 -4.44 -10.29
N LYS A 82 -11.05 -4.97 -10.59
CA LYS A 82 -11.76 -5.91 -9.73
C LYS A 82 -10.93 -7.17 -9.39
N HIS A 83 -10.35 -7.83 -10.39
CA HIS A 83 -9.62 -9.09 -10.20
C HIS A 83 -8.14 -8.89 -9.84
N ALA A 84 -7.56 -7.76 -10.24
CA ALA A 84 -6.23 -7.33 -9.82
C ALA A 84 -6.18 -7.06 -8.32
N VAL A 85 -7.06 -6.17 -7.84
CA VAL A 85 -7.12 -5.74 -6.45
C VAL A 85 -7.52 -6.90 -5.54
N SER A 86 -8.64 -7.57 -5.80
CA SER A 86 -9.08 -8.70 -4.95
C SER A 86 -8.06 -9.84 -4.90
N GLY A 87 -7.43 -10.17 -6.04
CA GLY A 87 -6.40 -11.20 -6.07
C GLY A 87 -5.11 -10.79 -5.33
N ALA A 88 -4.72 -9.52 -5.38
CA ALA A 88 -3.59 -9.01 -4.63
C ALA A 88 -3.86 -8.98 -3.12
N ILE A 89 -5.06 -8.59 -2.71
CA ILE A 89 -5.51 -8.63 -1.30
C ILE A 89 -5.53 -10.07 -0.79
N ASN A 90 -6.09 -11.01 -1.55
CA ASN A 90 -6.07 -12.44 -1.20
C ASN A 90 -4.65 -12.99 -1.08
N TRP A 91 -3.76 -12.62 -2.01
CA TRP A 91 -2.35 -13.00 -1.94
C TRP A 91 -1.65 -12.41 -0.73
N PHE A 92 -1.93 -11.15 -0.37
CA PHE A 92 -1.40 -10.49 0.80
C PHE A 92 -1.81 -11.21 2.09
N PHE A 93 -3.10 -11.48 2.29
CA PHE A 93 -3.58 -12.17 3.50
C PHE A 93 -3.26 -13.67 3.56
N LYS A 94 -2.75 -14.28 2.48
CA LYS A 94 -2.09 -15.60 2.57
C LYS A 94 -0.72 -15.54 3.26
N ASN A 95 -0.14 -14.36 3.40
CA ASN A 95 1.17 -14.16 3.99
C ASN A 95 1.13 -13.48 5.37
N VAL A 96 0.07 -12.73 5.68
CA VAL A 96 -0.05 -11.92 6.89
C VAL A 96 -1.47 -11.98 7.44
N GLU A 97 -1.63 -11.86 8.76
CA GLU A 97 -2.96 -11.87 9.41
C GLU A 97 -3.66 -10.50 9.33
N GLN A 98 -2.88 -9.42 9.28
CA GLN A 98 -3.35 -8.04 9.22
C GLN A 98 -2.36 -7.15 8.47
N GLY A 99 -2.83 -6.01 7.96
CA GLY A 99 -1.96 -5.08 7.25
C GLY A 99 -2.68 -3.85 6.70
N ILE A 100 -1.88 -2.91 6.20
CA ILE A 100 -2.33 -1.66 5.59
C ILE A 100 -2.39 -1.84 4.08
N ILE A 101 -3.47 -1.41 3.43
CA ILE A 101 -3.63 -1.48 1.96
C ILE A 101 -3.71 -0.05 1.42
N LEU A 102 -2.88 0.27 0.42
CA LEU A 102 -2.83 1.57 -0.25
C LEU A 102 -2.85 1.38 -1.78
N GLU A 103 -3.62 2.22 -2.47
CA GLU A 103 -3.64 2.32 -3.93
C GLU A 103 -2.72 3.45 -4.42
N ASP A 104 -2.28 3.38 -5.68
CA ASP A 104 -1.33 4.36 -6.25
C ASP A 104 -1.85 5.80 -6.26
N ASP A 105 -3.17 5.99 -6.25
CA ASP A 105 -3.85 7.28 -6.25
C ASP A 105 -4.28 7.78 -4.87
N CYS A 106 -3.94 7.06 -3.80
CA CYS A 106 -4.16 7.47 -2.43
C CYS A 106 -2.88 8.05 -1.83
N LEU A 107 -2.86 9.35 -1.52
CA LEU A 107 -1.72 10.02 -0.87
C LEU A 107 -1.88 9.96 0.66
N PRO A 108 -1.14 9.09 1.37
CA PRO A 108 -1.24 8.99 2.82
C PRO A 108 -0.48 10.12 3.53
N ASP A 109 -1.00 10.59 4.66
CA ASP A 109 -0.23 11.38 5.62
C ASP A 109 0.65 10.48 6.49
N GLN A 110 1.75 10.98 7.05
CA GLN A 110 2.61 10.16 7.91
C GLN A 110 1.89 9.65 9.18
N SER A 111 0.93 10.42 9.70
CA SER A 111 0.12 9.99 10.85
C SER A 111 -0.78 8.78 10.55
N PHE A 112 -1.14 8.55 9.28
CA PHE A 112 -1.96 7.41 8.85
C PHE A 112 -1.33 6.07 9.23
N PHE A 113 -0.02 5.91 9.02
CA PHE A 113 0.67 4.65 9.29
C PHE A 113 0.66 4.29 10.77
N ARG A 114 0.94 5.28 11.63
CA ARG A 114 0.88 5.11 13.09
C ARG A 114 -0.56 4.81 13.54
N PHE A 115 -1.51 5.59 13.05
CA PHE A 115 -2.93 5.41 13.34
C PHE A 115 -3.39 3.98 13.01
N CYS A 116 -3.07 3.48 11.83
CA CYS A 116 -3.41 2.12 11.43
C CYS A 116 -2.73 1.08 12.32
N GLN A 117 -1.42 1.18 12.57
CA GLN A 117 -0.69 0.22 13.42
C GLN A 117 -1.26 0.15 14.84
N GLU A 118 -1.51 1.30 15.45
CA GLU A 118 -2.04 1.36 16.82
C GLU A 118 -3.47 0.81 16.91
N LEU A 119 -4.33 1.14 15.94
CA LEU A 119 -5.70 0.65 15.95
C LEU A 119 -5.84 -0.81 15.54
N LEU A 120 -5.01 -1.30 14.62
CA LEU A 120 -4.95 -2.72 14.27
C LEU A 120 -4.60 -3.56 15.49
N ALA A 121 -3.55 -3.17 16.23
CA ALA A 121 -3.21 -3.79 17.51
C ALA A 121 -4.35 -3.70 18.55
N LYS A 122 -5.02 -2.54 18.66
CA LYS A 122 -6.13 -2.36 19.60
C LYS A 122 -7.32 -3.27 19.32
N TYR A 123 -7.63 -3.51 18.04
CA TYR A 123 -8.84 -4.22 17.62
C TYR A 123 -8.60 -5.65 17.12
N GLU A 124 -7.37 -6.15 17.18
CA GLU A 124 -6.96 -7.48 16.71
C GLU A 124 -7.91 -8.61 17.14
N ASN A 125 -8.36 -8.60 18.41
CA ASN A 125 -9.24 -9.63 18.97
C ASN A 125 -10.73 -9.24 18.99
N SER A 126 -11.10 -8.10 18.40
CA SER A 126 -12.47 -7.60 18.40
C SER A 126 -13.27 -8.16 17.23
N LYS A 127 -14.28 -8.99 17.52
CA LYS A 127 -15.24 -9.48 16.50
C LYS A 127 -16.18 -8.40 15.95
N GLN A 128 -16.16 -7.20 16.53
CA GLN A 128 -17.05 -6.10 16.14
C GLN A 128 -16.40 -5.16 15.11
N VAL A 129 -15.09 -5.24 14.89
CA VAL A 129 -14.35 -4.32 14.02
C VAL A 129 -13.73 -5.12 12.87
N MET A 130 -14.15 -4.82 11.64
CA MET A 130 -13.66 -5.47 10.43
C MET A 130 -12.51 -4.71 9.76
N GLN A 131 -12.51 -3.37 9.85
CA GLN A 131 -11.54 -2.53 9.14
C GLN A 131 -11.34 -1.18 9.83
N ILE A 132 -10.17 -0.58 9.60
CA ILE A 132 -9.83 0.78 9.97
C ILE A 132 -9.62 1.56 8.67
N ASN A 133 -10.30 2.70 8.52
CA ASN A 133 -10.18 3.56 7.33
C ASN A 133 -9.53 4.90 7.71
N GLY A 134 -8.62 5.38 6.86
CA GLY A 134 -7.97 6.70 7.02
C GLY A 134 -8.78 7.88 6.47
N THR A 135 -9.96 7.64 5.91
CA THR A 135 -10.83 8.67 5.35
C THR A 135 -11.94 9.05 6.33
N ASN A 136 -12.11 10.34 6.57
CA ASN A 136 -13.28 10.86 7.26
C ASN A 136 -14.25 11.49 6.26
N PHE A 137 -15.37 10.81 5.99
CA PHE A 137 -16.42 11.28 5.09
C PHE A 137 -17.36 12.31 5.74
N SER A 138 -17.28 12.48 7.06
CA SER A 138 -18.05 13.50 7.79
C SER A 138 -17.40 14.87 7.59
N ARG A 139 -17.71 15.53 6.47
CA ARG A 139 -17.62 17.00 6.38
C ARG A 139 -18.79 17.59 7.16
N SER A 140 -18.70 17.62 8.48
CA SER A 140 -19.64 18.37 9.30
C SER A 140 -18.90 19.15 10.39
N TYR A 141 -18.89 20.47 10.17
CA TYR A 141 -18.64 21.57 11.09
C TYR A 141 -17.21 21.75 11.63
N PHE A 142 -16.42 22.52 10.89
CA PHE A 142 -15.85 23.72 11.50
C PHE A 142 -16.54 24.93 10.84
N SER A 143 -17.16 25.74 11.70
CA SER A 143 -17.63 27.08 11.39
C SER A 143 -16.45 28.03 11.27
#